data_AF-A0A846ELL4-F1
#
_entry.id   AF-A0A846ELL4-F1
#
_cell.length_a   1.000
_cell.length_b   1.000
_cell.length_c   1.000
_cell.angle_alpha   90.00
_cell.angle_beta   90.00
_cell.angle_gamma   90.00
#
_symmetry.space_group_name_H-M   'P 1'
#
loop_
_entity.id
_entity.type
_entity.pdbx_description
1 polymer ?
#
loop_
_entity_poly.entity_id
_entity_poly.type
_entity_poly.pdbx_seq_one_letter_code
_entity_poly.pdbx_strand_id
1 'polypeptide(L)' 'MPKFGERSEGWKASGKRVSRGVYKTADGFKINADCNGAANILRKVTVMLGIDLSGISRGCLSQPQKVRLWTLQKSLCL' A
#
# COMPACT_ATOMS: atom_id res chain seq x y z
N MET A 1 5.84 20.16 -16.50
CA MET A 1 6.01 18.71 -16.31
C MET A 1 4.86 18.21 -15.44
N PRO A 2 4.08 17.19 -15.85
CA PRO A 2 3.02 16.64 -15.00
C PRO A 2 3.60 16.02 -13.72
N LYS A 3 3.00 16.34 -12.57
CA LYS A 3 3.35 15.74 -11.28
C LYS A 3 2.56 14.45 -11.10
N PHE A 4 3.22 13.30 -11.26
CA PHE A 4 2.59 12.00 -11.05
C PHE A 4 2.73 11.55 -9.60
N GLY A 5 1.64 11.04 -9.01
CA GLY A 5 1.63 10.51 -7.64
C GLY A 5 1.44 11.56 -6.55
N GLU A 6 1.13 12.80 -6.91
CA GLU A 6 0.67 13.80 -5.95
C GLU A 6 -0.69 13.39 -5.39
N ARG A 7 -0.88 13.61 -4.10
CA ARG A 7 -2.16 13.37 -3.47
C ARG A 7 -3.13 14.46 -3.92
N SER A 8 -4.41 14.13 -4.06
CA SER A 8 -5.42 15.11 -4.45
C SER A 8 -5.47 16.28 -3.48
N GLU A 9 -5.88 17.45 -3.97
CA GLU A 9 -6.13 18.62 -3.14
C GLU A 9 -7.15 18.26 -2.04
N GLY A 10 -6.82 18.59 -0.79
CA GLY A 10 -7.63 18.20 0.38
C GLY A 10 -7.43 16.77 0.90
N TRP A 11 -6.48 15.99 0.37
CA TRP A 11 -6.20 14.65 0.91
C TRP A 11 -5.74 14.73 2.37
N LYS A 12 -6.42 13.97 3.23
CA LYS A 12 -6.11 13.87 4.66
C LYS A 12 -5.76 12.43 5.01
N ALA A 13 -4.65 12.24 5.72
CA ALA A 13 -4.29 10.93 6.24
C ALA A 13 -5.33 10.45 7.27
N SER A 14 -5.58 9.14 7.31
CA SER A 14 -6.46 8.49 8.29
C SER A 14 -5.89 8.44 9.71
N GLY A 15 -4.78 9.11 9.98
CA GLY A 15 -4.14 9.15 11.29
C GLY A 15 -2.85 9.95 11.23
N LYS A 16 -2.14 9.99 12.36
CA LYS A 16 -0.89 10.73 12.50
C LYS A 16 0.12 10.00 13.38
N ARG A 17 1.40 10.06 12.99
CA ARG A 17 2.50 9.65 13.87
C ARG A 17 2.67 10.70 14.96
N VAL A 18 2.64 10.28 16.22
CA VAL A 18 2.74 11.19 17.36
C VAL A 18 4.19 11.29 17.84
N SER A 19 4.89 10.15 17.89
CA SER A 19 6.29 10.05 18.27
C SER A 19 6.92 8.81 17.60
N ARG A 20 8.20 8.53 17.87
CA ARG A 20 8.80 7.25 17.45
C ARG A 20 8.10 6.09 18.14
N GLY A 21 7.68 5.09 17.36
CA GLY A 21 6.99 3.91 17.88
C GLY A 21 5.49 4.10 18.13
N VAL A 22 4.94 5.32 18.10
CA VAL A 22 3.50 5.56 18.39
C VAL A 22 2.79 6.23 17.22
N TYR A 23 1.73 5.57 16.75
CA TYR A 23 0.80 6.06 15.74
C TYR A 23 -0.59 6.25 16.34
N LYS A 24 -1.23 7.40 16.08
CA LYS A 24 -2.62 7.67 16.46
C LYS A 24 -3.53 7.53 15.24
N THR A 25 -4.51 6.63 15.32
CA THR A 25 -5.53 6.45 14.27
C THR A 25 -6.53 7.60 14.23
N ALA A 26 -7.36 7.69 13.19
CA ALA A 26 -8.44 8.68 13.09
C ALA A 26 -9.42 8.58 14.27
N ASP A 27 -9.72 7.35 14.69
CA ASP A 27 -10.61 7.06 15.83
C ASP A 27 -9.97 7.35 17.20
N GLY A 28 -8.69 7.74 17.20
CA GLY A 28 -7.97 8.17 18.39
C GLY A 28 -7.15 7.09 19.10
N PHE A 29 -7.18 5.85 18.61
CA PHE A 29 -6.39 4.75 19.17
C PHE A 29 -4.89 4.98 18.97
N LYS A 30 -4.10 4.64 19.99
CA LYS A 30 -2.64 4.62 19.91
C LYS A 30 -2.18 3.20 19.67
N ILE A 31 -1.52 2.97 18.55
CA ILE A 31 -0.95 1.68 18.17
C ILE A 31 0.53 1.85 17.87
N ASN A 32 1.27 0.74 17.87
CA ASN A 32 2.67 0.78 17.45
C ASN A 32 2.77 1.18 15.97
N ALA A 33 3.68 2.10 15.65
CA ALA A 33 3.84 2.62 14.30
C ALA A 33 4.27 1.55 13.28
N ASP A 34 5.11 0.60 13.68
CA ASP A 34 5.57 -0.50 12.83
C ASP A 34 4.45 -1.51 12.60
N CYS A 35 3.62 -1.79 13.62
CA CYS A 35 2.42 -2.60 13.47
C CYS A 35 1.43 -1.98 12.48
N ASN A 36 1.21 -0.66 12.55
CA ASN A 36 0.40 0.06 11.56
C ASN A 36 1.01 -0.04 10.15
N GLY A 37 2.34 0.03 10.05
CA GLY A 37 3.07 -0.19 8.80
C GLY A 37 2.82 -1.57 8.21
N ALA A 38 3.01 -2.62 9.01
CA ALA A 38 2.78 -4.01 8.62
C ALA A 38 1.33 -4.25 8.16
N ALA A 39 0.35 -3.74 8.91
CA ALA A 39 -1.06 -3.85 8.55
C ALA A 39 -1.40 -3.16 7.21
N ASN A 40 -0.80 -1.99 6.94
CA ASN A 40 -1.00 -1.29 5.66
C ASN A 40 -0.35 -2.03 4.49
N ILE A 41 0.81 -2.66 4.69
CA ILE A 41 1.45 -3.53 3.69
C ILE A 41 0.54 -4.72 3.39
N LEU A 42 0.05 -5.39 4.43
CA LEU A 42 -0.87 -6.52 4.30
C LEU A 42 -2.12 -6.13 3.50
N ARG A 43 -2.76 -5.00 3.85
CA ARG A 43 -3.92 -4.47 3.10
C ARG A 43 -3.60 -4.17 1.64
N LYS A 44 -2.40 -3.68 1.34
CA LYS A 44 -1.99 -3.40 -0.04
C LYS A 44 -1.86 -4.70 -0.84
N VAL A 45 -1.26 -5.72 -0.25
CA VAL A 45 -1.11 -7.04 -0.87
C VAL A 45 -2.46 -7.67 -1.13
N THR A 46 -3.40 -7.59 -0.18
CA THR A 46 -4.73 -8.19 -0.32
C THR A 46 -5.55 -7.52 -1.40
N VAL A 47 -5.49 -6.19 -1.49
CA VAL A 47 -6.12 -5.44 -2.58
C VAL A 47 -5.46 -5.77 -3.93
N MET A 48 -4.13 -5.93 -3.98
CA MET A 48 -3.43 -6.26 -5.23
C MET A 48 -3.71 -7.68 -5.72
N LEU A 49 -3.86 -8.64 -4.82
CA LEU A 49 -4.04 -10.05 -5.15
C LEU A 49 -5.51 -10.52 -5.07
N GLY A 50 -6.41 -9.69 -4.54
CA GLY A 50 -7.82 -10.04 -4.33
C GLY A 50 -8.05 -11.16 -3.32
N ILE A 51 -7.12 -11.37 -2.38
CA ILE A 51 -7.16 -12.53 -1.47
C ILE A 51 -7.82 -12.16 -0.14
N ASP A 52 -8.67 -13.07 0.35
CA ASP A 52 -9.24 -13.00 1.70
C ASP A 52 -8.18 -13.34 2.76
N LEU A 53 -8.06 -12.47 3.76
CA LEU A 53 -7.09 -12.56 4.84
C LEU A 53 -7.47 -13.55 5.94
N SER A 54 -8.70 -14.05 5.96
CA SER A 54 -9.20 -14.93 7.03
C SER A 54 -8.29 -16.15 7.30
N GLY A 55 -7.54 -16.62 6.29
CA GLY A 55 -6.58 -17.73 6.40
C GLY A 55 -5.09 -17.38 6.27
N ILE A 56 -4.71 -16.10 6.10
CA ILE A 56 -3.36 -15.67 5.67
C ILE A 56 -2.32 -15.61 6.82
N SER A 57 -2.63 -16.08 8.03
CA SER A 57 -1.65 -16.10 9.14
C SER A 57 -0.40 -16.99 8.89
N ARG A 58 -0.32 -17.72 7.77
CA ARG A 58 0.79 -18.63 7.45
C ARG A 58 1.30 -18.42 6.01
N GLY A 59 2.35 -17.63 5.81
CA GLY A 59 3.19 -17.78 4.59
C GLY A 59 3.87 -16.53 4.02
N CYS A 60 5.20 -16.55 4.13
CA CYS A 60 6.32 -15.80 3.53
C CYS A 60 6.15 -14.66 2.49
N LEU A 61 7.08 -13.71 2.64
CA LEU A 61 7.35 -12.45 1.96
C LEU A 61 8.12 -12.66 0.62
N SER A 62 7.52 -12.32 -0.52
CA SER A 62 8.24 -11.90 -1.74
C SER A 62 7.26 -11.31 -2.74
N GLN A 63 7.29 -9.99 -2.95
CA GLN A 63 6.43 -9.31 -3.92
C GLN A 63 7.14 -9.23 -5.28
N PRO A 64 6.66 -9.90 -6.34
CA PRO A 64 7.20 -9.75 -7.69
C PRO A 64 6.84 -8.40 -8.33
N GLN A 65 7.65 -8.00 -9.32
CA GLN A 65 7.69 -6.64 -9.86
C GLN A 65 6.50 -6.30 -10.77
N LYS A 66 5.95 -5.09 -10.62
CA LYS A 66 4.87 -4.58 -11.51
C LYS A 66 5.43 -4.12 -12.85
N VAL A 67 4.94 -4.67 -13.96
CA VAL A 67 5.25 -4.24 -15.33
C VAL A 67 3.95 -3.95 -16.09
N ARG A 68 3.89 -2.83 -16.83
CA ARG A 68 2.69 -2.42 -17.60
C ARG A 68 2.72 -3.01 -19.01
N LEU A 69 1.81 -3.93 -19.29
CA LEU A 69 1.77 -4.69 -20.56
C LEU A 69 1.35 -3.83 -21.78
N TRP A 70 0.54 -2.80 -21.57
CA TRP A 70 -0.01 -1.95 -22.65
C TRP A 70 0.94 -0.85 -23.16
N THR A 71 2.18 -0.75 -22.66
CA THR A 71 3.22 0.14 -23.23
C THR A 71 4.19 -0.60 -24.16
N LEU A 72 4.14 -1.94 -24.20
CA LEU A 72 5.09 -2.77 -24.95
C LEU A 72 4.63 -3.11 -26.38
N GLN A 73 3.42 -2.71 -26.79
CA GLN A 73 2.90 -2.97 -28.13
C GLN A 73 3.23 -1.83 -29.10
N LYS A 74 4.51 -1.71 -29.47
CA LYS A 74 4.91 -1.41 -30.85
C LYS A 74 5.72 -2.61 -31.31
N SER A 75 5.05 -3.74 -31.49
CA SER A 75 5.58 -4.81 -32.32
C SER A 75 5.81 -4.21 -33.70
N LEU A 76 7.08 -3.99 -34.03
CA LEU A 76 7.54 -3.49 -35.32
C LEU A 76 6.93 -4.40 -36.40
N CYS A 77 6.09 -3.80 -37.25
CA CYS A 77 5.61 -4.43 -38.47
C CYS A 77 6.78 -5.09 -39.21
N LEU A 78 6.63 -6.38 -39.50
CA LEU A 78 7.17 -6.96 -40.72
C LEU A 78 6.50 -6.30 -41.93
#